data_AF-A0A2Z3RYU6-F1
#
_entry.id   AF-A0A2Z3RYU6-F1
#
_cell.length_a   1.000
_cell.length_b   1.000
_cell.length_c   1.000
_cell.angle_alpha   90.00
_cell.angle_beta   90.00
_cell.angle_gamma   90.00
#
_symmetry.space_group_name_H-M   'P 1'
#
loop_
_entity.id
_entity.type
_entity.pdbx_description
1 polymer ?
#
loop_
_entity_poly.entity_id
_entity_poly.type
_entity_poly.pdbx_seq_one_letter_code
_entity_poly.pdbx_strand_id
1 'polypeptide(L)'
;MSFLTFSHVLVSDKFIEHVVHGEKSEMLGGHLSGLSRPGKTEFPPSWTRRHIREAINSILEQPEVVTFSGKRIFLQKTIRGVQIELKLVITKKGVVPTSCFPVWGDGVIRNVGGQQVHIDGNNEKEGE
;
A
#
# COMPACT_ATOMS: atom_id res chain seq x y z
N MET A 1 -22.13 -5.24 15.47
CA MET A 1 -20.96 -5.97 14.95
C MET A 1 -19.72 -5.16 15.28
N SER A 2 -18.70 -5.77 15.88
CA SER A 2 -17.42 -5.08 16.16
C SER A 2 -16.53 -5.18 14.93
N PHE A 3 -16.22 -4.06 14.30
CA PHE A 3 -15.19 -4.01 13.27
C PHE A 3 -13.82 -3.97 13.93
N LEU A 4 -12.85 -4.70 13.40
CA LEU A 4 -11.46 -4.56 13.81
C LEU A 4 -10.97 -3.19 13.37
N THR A 5 -10.42 -2.42 14.30
CA THR A 5 -9.87 -1.09 14.04
C THR A 5 -8.42 -1.02 14.49
N PHE A 6 -7.62 -0.29 13.72
CA PHE A 6 -6.20 -0.05 13.93
C PHE A 6 -5.90 1.44 14.04
N SER A 7 -6.89 2.30 14.33
CA SER A 7 -6.73 3.75 14.46
C SER A 7 -5.71 4.19 15.51
N HIS A 8 -5.33 3.29 16.43
CA HIS A 8 -4.27 3.53 17.42
C HIS A 8 -2.86 3.46 16.81
N VAL A 9 -2.70 2.93 15.59
CA VAL A 9 -1.42 2.84 14.88
C VAL A 9 -1.05 4.21 14.35
N LEU A 10 0.11 4.71 14.77
CA LEU A 10 0.60 6.03 14.38
C LEU A 10 1.19 6.02 12.97
N VAL A 11 0.67 6.90 12.11
CA VAL A 11 1.19 7.16 10.76
C VAL A 11 2.15 8.34 10.80
N SER A 12 3.44 8.04 10.94
CA SER A 12 4.48 9.08 10.95
C SER A 12 4.77 9.65 9.56
N ASP A 13 5.26 10.90 9.49
CA ASP A 13 5.71 11.49 8.24
C ASP A 13 6.83 10.69 7.59
N LYS A 14 7.73 10.11 8.39
CA LYS A 14 8.80 9.22 7.91
C LYS A 14 8.24 7.99 7.21
N PHE A 15 7.17 7.40 7.74
CA PHE A 15 6.51 6.26 7.10
C PHE A 15 5.86 6.68 5.77
N ILE A 16 5.23 7.86 5.71
CA ILE A 16 4.67 8.38 4.45
C ILE A 16 5.79 8.64 3.43
N GLU A 17 6.90 9.24 3.82
CA GLU A 17 8.07 9.42 2.94
C GLU A 17 8.59 8.07 2.42
N HIS A 18 8.68 7.07 3.28
CA HIS A 18 9.03 5.71 2.89
C HIS A 18 8.05 5.13 1.85
N VAL A 19 6.74 5.29 2.06
CA VAL A 19 5.74 4.81 1.09
C VAL A 19 5.86 5.54 -0.24
N VAL A 20 5.98 6.87 -0.22
CA VAL A 20 5.93 7.72 -1.40
C VAL A 20 7.23 7.66 -2.20
N HIS A 21 8.37 7.91 -1.58
CA HIS A 21 9.67 8.02 -2.26
C HIS A 21 10.59 6.81 -2.05
N GLY A 22 10.31 5.99 -1.04
CA GLY A 22 11.18 4.89 -0.65
C GLY A 22 12.44 5.39 0.06
N GLU A 23 13.36 4.47 0.31
CA GLU A 23 14.70 4.80 0.82
C GLU A 23 15.74 4.68 -0.30
N LYS A 24 17.01 4.96 -0.01
CA LYS A 24 18.12 4.81 -0.99
C LYS A 24 18.25 3.37 -1.54
N SER A 25 17.63 2.38 -0.89
CA SER A 25 17.58 1.01 -1.40
C SER A 25 16.36 0.82 -2.30
N GLU A 26 16.60 0.39 -3.54
CA GLU A 26 15.58 0.03 -4.53
C GLU A 26 14.56 -1.02 -4.06
N MET A 27 14.87 -1.76 -3.00
CA MET A 27 13.99 -2.79 -2.43
C MET A 27 12.96 -2.23 -1.43
N LEU A 28 13.04 -0.95 -1.03
CA LEU A 28 12.26 -0.39 0.08
C LEU A 28 11.37 0.79 -0.36
N GLY A 29 10.05 0.60 -0.28
CA GLY A 29 9.04 1.65 -0.53
C GLY A 29 9.07 2.29 -1.92
N GLY A 30 8.56 3.51 -2.06
CA GLY A 30 8.63 4.26 -3.32
C GLY A 30 7.55 3.87 -4.33
N HIS A 31 6.31 4.16 -3.97
CA HIS A 31 5.11 3.85 -4.76
C HIS A 31 4.45 5.10 -5.34
N LEU A 32 5.01 6.31 -5.18
CA LEU A 32 4.49 7.47 -5.90
C LEU A 32 4.69 7.29 -7.41
N SER A 33 3.73 7.78 -8.20
CA SER A 33 3.83 7.78 -9.66
C SER A 33 5.09 8.46 -10.18
N GLY A 34 5.70 7.88 -11.21
CA GLY A 34 6.84 8.44 -11.93
C GLY A 34 8.21 8.04 -11.38
N LEU A 35 8.27 7.13 -10.40
CA LEU A 35 9.55 6.65 -9.86
C LEU A 35 10.18 5.52 -10.68
N SER A 36 9.38 4.80 -11.47
CA SER A 36 9.79 3.74 -12.38
C SER A 36 10.65 2.66 -11.72
N ARG A 37 10.43 2.39 -10.42
CA ARG A 37 11.22 1.40 -9.65
C ARG A 37 10.88 -0.02 -10.14
N PRO A 38 11.86 -0.79 -10.66
CA PRO A 38 11.61 -2.10 -11.23
C PRO A 38 10.94 -3.08 -10.25
N GLY A 39 9.93 -3.81 -10.72
CA GLY A 39 9.19 -4.81 -9.98
C GLY A 39 8.10 -4.27 -9.03
N LYS A 40 7.98 -2.94 -8.90
CA LYS A 40 7.02 -2.29 -7.98
C LYS A 40 5.80 -1.74 -8.70
N THR A 41 4.73 -1.59 -7.94
CA THR A 41 3.54 -0.85 -8.33
C THR A 41 3.63 0.62 -7.91
N GLU A 42 2.93 1.47 -8.64
CA GLU A 42 2.83 2.91 -8.39
C GLU A 42 1.37 3.29 -8.23
N PHE A 43 1.12 4.22 -7.30
CA PHE A 43 -0.17 4.86 -7.13
C PHE A 43 -0.53 5.64 -8.40
N PRO A 44 -1.83 5.87 -8.65
CA PRO A 44 -2.23 6.63 -9.82
C PRO A 44 -1.58 8.01 -9.87
N PRO A 45 -1.28 8.55 -11.07
CA PRO A 45 -0.66 9.87 -11.20
C PRO A 45 -1.44 11.02 -10.53
N SER A 46 -2.76 10.86 -10.35
CA SER A 46 -3.63 11.81 -9.66
C SER A 46 -3.50 11.77 -8.13
N TRP A 47 -2.81 10.78 -7.57
CA TRP A 47 -2.65 10.62 -6.13
C TRP A 47 -1.46 11.42 -5.63
N THR A 48 -1.75 12.33 -4.70
CA THR A 48 -0.73 13.12 -4.01
C THR A 48 -0.35 12.41 -2.72
N ARG A 49 0.76 12.85 -2.10
CA ARG A 49 1.12 12.45 -0.74
C ARG A 49 -0.05 12.56 0.26
N ARG A 50 -0.88 13.60 0.13
CA ARG A 50 -2.05 13.82 0.98
C ARG A 50 -3.09 12.71 0.76
N HIS A 51 -3.41 12.41 -0.50
CA HIS A 51 -4.33 11.32 -0.85
C HIS A 51 -3.86 9.97 -0.29
N ILE A 52 -2.56 9.68 -0.40
CA ILE A 52 -1.97 8.43 0.13
C ILE A 52 -2.07 8.38 1.66
N ARG A 53 -1.80 9.48 2.37
CA ARG A 53 -1.94 9.53 3.84
C ARG A 53 -3.40 9.33 4.27
N GLU A 54 -4.34 10.01 3.62
CA GLU A 54 -5.79 9.86 3.88
C GLU A 54 -6.24 8.42 3.64
N ALA A 55 -5.75 7.78 2.56
CA ALA A 55 -6.03 6.39 2.26
C ALA A 55 -5.53 5.43 3.36
N ILE A 56 -4.28 5.59 3.80
CA ILE A 56 -3.70 4.80 4.90
C ILE A 56 -4.54 4.95 6.18
N ASN A 57 -4.92 6.18 6.54
CA ASN A 57 -5.74 6.42 7.72
C ASN A 57 -7.11 5.74 7.60
N SER A 58 -7.74 5.77 6.42
CA SER A 58 -9.02 5.11 6.18
C SER A 58 -8.93 3.58 6.26
N ILE A 59 -7.80 2.99 5.84
CA ILE A 59 -7.51 1.55 5.99
C ILE A 59 -7.37 1.19 7.47
N LEU A 60 -6.64 2.00 8.24
CA LEU A 60 -6.46 1.77 9.68
C LEU A 60 -7.77 1.90 10.46
N GLU A 61 -8.62 2.86 10.07
CA GLU A 61 -9.91 3.09 10.73
C GLU A 61 -10.89 1.94 10.50
N GLN A 62 -11.04 1.54 9.23
CA GLN A 62 -12.01 0.54 8.82
C GLN A 62 -11.47 -0.24 7.60
N PRO A 63 -10.65 -1.27 7.83
CA PRO A 63 -10.19 -2.15 6.76
C PRO A 63 -11.34 -3.02 6.24
N GLU A 64 -11.31 -3.36 4.96
CA GLU A 64 -12.26 -4.30 4.35
C GLU A 64 -11.82 -5.75 4.57
N VAL A 65 -10.51 -6.00 4.45
CA VAL A 65 -9.90 -7.32 4.67
C VAL A 65 -8.81 -7.20 5.70
N VAL A 66 -8.77 -8.14 6.64
CA VAL A 66 -7.74 -8.25 7.67
C VAL A 66 -7.20 -9.67 7.67
N THR A 67 -5.92 -9.83 7.38
CA THR A 67 -5.24 -11.14 7.38
C THR A 67 -4.09 -11.13 8.38
N PHE A 68 -4.03 -12.14 9.24
CA PHE A 68 -2.94 -12.34 10.20
C PHE A 68 -1.99 -13.44 9.72
N SER A 69 -0.68 -13.18 9.77
CA SER A 69 0.35 -14.18 9.46
C SER A 69 1.54 -14.04 10.41
N GLY A 70 1.55 -14.84 11.48
CA GLY A 70 2.54 -14.75 12.53
C GLY A 70 2.55 -13.36 13.17
N LYS A 71 3.66 -12.63 13.01
CA LYS A 71 3.80 -11.24 13.51
C LYS A 71 3.33 -10.19 12.51
N ARG A 72 2.85 -10.58 11.33
CA ARG A 72 2.42 -9.65 10.26
C ARG A 72 0.90 -9.54 10.25
N ILE A 73 0.41 -8.34 9.97
CA ILE A 73 -1.00 -8.04 9.73
C ILE A 73 -1.08 -7.37 8.37
N PHE A 74 -1.94 -7.87 7.50
CA PHE A 74 -2.22 -7.29 6.19
C PHE A 74 -3.62 -6.69 6.24
N LEU A 75 -3.71 -5.41 5.97
CA LEU A 75 -4.97 -4.67 5.88
C LEU A 75 -5.18 -4.29 4.43
N GLN A 76 -6.36 -4.55 3.89
CA GLN A 76 -6.70 -4.14 2.54
C GLN A 76 -7.99 -3.34 2.51
N LYS A 77 -8.06 -2.38 1.60
CA LYS A 77 -9.26 -1.59 1.31
C LYS A 77 -9.23 -1.07 -0.11
N THR A 78 -10.39 -1.00 -0.75
CA THR A 78 -10.55 -0.33 -2.03
C THR A 78 -10.91 1.14 -1.81
N ILE A 79 -10.08 2.05 -2.32
CA ILE A 79 -10.27 3.50 -2.17
C ILE A 79 -10.20 4.13 -3.56
N ARG A 80 -11.29 4.77 -3.99
CA ARG A 80 -11.40 5.39 -5.33
C ARG A 80 -11.05 4.41 -6.48
N GLY A 81 -11.51 3.16 -6.38
CA GLY A 81 -11.25 2.13 -7.39
C GLY A 81 -9.85 1.51 -7.37
N VAL A 82 -9.02 1.85 -6.37
CA VAL A 82 -7.68 1.28 -6.17
C VAL A 82 -7.69 0.39 -4.95
N GLN A 83 -7.37 -0.90 -5.12
CA GLN A 83 -7.14 -1.79 -3.98
C GLN A 83 -5.75 -1.50 -3.40
N ILE A 84 -5.69 -1.20 -2.10
CA ILE A 84 -4.46 -0.87 -1.39
C ILE A 84 -4.22 -1.92 -0.32
N GLU A 85 -2.96 -2.35 -0.18
CA GLU A 85 -2.51 -3.18 0.92
C GLU A 85 -1.58 -2.40 1.85
N LEU A 86 -1.92 -2.39 3.14
CA LEU A 86 -1.11 -1.86 4.23
C LEU A 86 -0.59 -3.02 5.09
N LYS A 87 0.74 -3.11 5.22
CA LYS A 87 1.42 -4.13 6.01
C LYS A 87 1.83 -3.58 7.37
N LEU A 88 1.39 -4.25 8.43
CA LEU A 88 1.77 -3.97 9.81
C LEU A 88 2.59 -5.13 10.38
N VAL A 89 3.41 -4.83 11.38
CA VAL A 89 4.16 -5.82 12.17
C VAL A 89 3.88 -5.61 13.66
N ILE A 90 3.61 -6.71 14.36
CA ILE A 90 3.49 -6.76 15.82
C ILE A 90 4.90 -6.80 16.42
N THR A 91 5.25 -5.78 17.19
CA THR A 91 6.51 -5.67 17.94
C THR A 91 6.24 -5.70 19.44
N LYS A 92 7.30 -5.81 20.25
CA LYS A 92 7.18 -5.67 21.72
C LYS A 92 6.61 -4.31 22.15
N LYS A 93 6.72 -3.28 21.30
CA LYS A 93 6.25 -1.91 21.57
C LYS A 93 4.86 -1.62 21.01
N GLY A 94 4.21 -2.60 20.37
CA GLY A 94 2.93 -2.44 19.70
C GLY A 94 2.99 -2.71 18.19
N VAL A 95 1.90 -2.37 17.50
CA VAL A 95 1.72 -2.58 16.07
C VAL A 95 2.29 -1.40 15.30
N VAL A 96 3.16 -1.66 14.32
CA VAL A 96 3.82 -0.62 13.52
C VAL A 96 3.59 -0.85 12.02
N PRO A 97 3.36 0.22 11.23
CA PRO A 97 3.26 0.09 9.79
C PRO A 97 4.64 -0.07 9.17
N THR A 98 4.75 -0.93 8.16
CA THR A 98 6.04 -1.27 7.52
C THR A 98 6.04 -1.05 6.02
N SER A 99 4.90 -1.18 5.33
CA SER A 99 4.80 -0.92 3.89
C SER A 99 3.35 -0.64 3.51
N CYS A 100 3.13 0.17 2.48
CA CYS A 100 1.82 0.43 1.88
C CYS A 100 2.00 0.59 0.37
N PHE A 101 1.18 -0.06 -0.44
CA PHE A 101 1.26 0.00 -1.89
C PHE A 101 -0.09 -0.31 -2.54
N PRO A 102 -0.34 0.22 -3.74
CA PRO A 102 -1.49 -0.19 -4.54
C PRO A 102 -1.24 -1.59 -5.11
N VAL A 103 -2.26 -2.44 -5.06
CA VAL A 103 -2.21 -3.79 -5.62
C VAL A 103 -2.66 -3.73 -7.09
N TRP A 104 -3.84 -3.16 -7.34
CA TRP A 104 -4.42 -2.92 -8.65
C TRP A 104 -5.49 -1.83 -8.58
N GLY A 105 -5.95 -1.36 -9.74
CA GLY A 105 -7.03 -0.39 -9.88
C GLY A 105 -6.75 0.67 -10.91
N ASP A 106 -7.73 1.55 -11.11
CA ASP A 106 -7.66 2.60 -12.12
C ASP A 106 -6.41 3.47 -11.92
N GLY A 107 -5.57 3.53 -12.97
CA GLY A 107 -4.33 4.27 -12.99
C GLY A 107 -3.15 3.66 -12.22
N VAL A 108 -3.28 2.46 -11.63
CA VAL A 108 -2.16 1.75 -11.02
C VAL A 108 -1.21 1.23 -12.10
N ILE A 109 0.08 1.52 -11.94
CA ILE A 109 1.13 1.13 -12.87
C ILE A 109 2.04 0.12 -12.18
N ARG A 110 2.45 -0.95 -12.86
CA ARG A 110 3.55 -1.83 -12.43
C ARG A 110 4.72 -1.72 -13.37
N ASN A 111 5.89 -1.52 -12.80
CA ASN A 111 7.13 -1.46 -13.55
C ASN A 111 7.70 -2.87 -13.74
N VAL A 112 7.68 -3.39 -14.96
CA VAL A 112 8.20 -4.73 -15.30
C VAL A 112 9.29 -4.58 -16.35
N GLY A 113 10.55 -4.92 -16.00
CA GLY A 113 11.65 -4.91 -16.96
C GLY A 113 11.90 -3.57 -17.68
N GLY A 114 11.59 -2.44 -17.03
CA GLY A 114 11.69 -1.10 -17.63
C GLY A 114 10.44 -0.65 -18.41
N GLN A 115 9.38 -1.46 -18.45
CA GLN A 115 8.09 -1.11 -19.03
C GLN A 115 7.07 -0.79 -17.93
N GLN A 116 6.16 0.14 -18.21
CA GLN A 116 5.02 0.47 -17.36
C GLN A 116 3.78 -0.27 -17.86
N VAL A 117 3.20 -1.10 -17.00
CA VAL A 117 2.01 -1.91 -17.31
C VAL A 117 0.87 -1.49 -16.40
N HIS A 118 -0.30 -1.18 -16.96
CA HIS A 118 -1.49 -0.89 -16.17
C HIS A 118 -2.03 -2.17 -15.52
N ILE A 119 -2.37 -2.11 -14.23
CA ILE A 119 -3.02 -3.22 -13.53
C ILE A 119 -4.47 -2.85 -13.24
N ASP A 120 -5.32 -3.10 -14.23
CA ASP A 120 -6.76 -3.07 -14.04
C ASP A 120 -7.21 -4.38 -13.39
N GLY A 121 -8.11 -4.31 -12.41
CA GLY A 121 -8.51 -5.43 -11.53
C GLY A 121 -9.14 -6.67 -12.22
N ASN A 122 -9.11 -6.76 -13.55
CA ASN A 122 -9.66 -7.85 -14.33
C ASN A 122 -8.65 -8.96 -14.72
N ASN A 123 -7.33 -8.83 -14.47
CA ASN A 123 -6.32 -9.70 -15.08
C ASN A 123 -5.38 -10.51 -14.15
N GLU A 124 -5.69 -10.72 -12.86
CA GLU A 124 -4.89 -11.61 -11.98
C GLU A 124 -5.52 -12.99 -11.72
N LYS A 125 -6.12 -13.62 -12.76
CA LYS A 125 -6.60 -15.02 -12.70
C LYS A 125 -5.99 -15.96 -13.74
N GLU A 126 -4.82 -15.67 -14.29
CA GLU A 126 -4.09 -16.63 -15.13
C GLU A 126 -2.62 -16.69 -14.71
N GLY A 127 -2.27 -17.79 -14.03
CA GLY A 127 -0.92 -18.08 -13.60
C GLY A 127 -0.85 -19.07 -12.43
N GLU A 128 -1.55 -20.19 -12.55
CA GLU A 128 -1.17 -21.44 -11.85
C GLU A 128 -0.04 -22.13 -12.62
#